data_AF-A0A9P0MH59-F1
#
_entry.id   AF-A0A9P0MH59-F1
#
_cell.length_a   1.000
_cell.length_b   1.000
_cell.length_c   1.000
_cell.angle_alpha   90.00
_cell.angle_beta   90.00
_cell.angle_gamma   90.00
#
_symmetry.space_group_name_H-M   'P 1'
#
loop_
_entity.id
_entity.type
_entity.pdbx_description
1 polymer ?
#
loop_
_entity_poly.entity_id
_entity_poly.type
_entity_poly.pdbx_seq_one_letter_code
_entity_poly.pdbx_strand_id
1 'polypeptide(L)'
;MSRKRELASADEILIRTVEQYPCLYDHEHKDFKDFQIRENCWNDIASALGKRPDECKSRWKNIRDNFLKHKRKQKIGTGSAASAKPPKWALFEYLKFLDNVKSERQ
;
A
#
# COMPACT_ATOMS: atom_id res chain seq x y z
N MET A 1 -0.24 24.73 -0.96
CA MET A 1 -0.62 24.19 -2.29
C MET A 1 -0.67 22.67 -2.23
N SER A 2 -1.72 22.09 -2.80
CA SER A 2 -1.74 20.76 -3.44
C SER A 2 -1.69 19.52 -2.50
N ARG A 3 -2.61 18.55 -2.52
CA ARG A 3 -3.66 18.20 -3.49
C ARG A 3 -4.86 17.55 -2.78
N LYS A 4 -6.03 17.83 -3.34
CA LYS A 4 -7.35 17.22 -3.12
C LYS A 4 -7.29 15.78 -2.61
N ARG A 5 -7.92 15.57 -1.46
CA ARG A 5 -8.25 14.27 -0.89
C ARG A 5 -9.57 13.80 -1.53
N GLU A 6 -9.51 13.39 -2.80
CA GLU A 6 -10.65 12.83 -3.56
C GLU A 6 -10.22 11.59 -4.36
N LEU A 7 -9.64 10.59 -3.69
CA LEU A 7 -9.14 9.37 -4.33
C LEU A 7 -9.57 8.10 -3.58
N ALA A 8 -10.70 8.12 -2.88
CA ALA A 8 -11.17 6.91 -2.17
C ALA A 8 -11.29 5.70 -3.12
N SER A 9 -11.80 5.91 -4.33
CA SER A 9 -11.93 4.84 -5.34
C SER A 9 -10.62 4.51 -6.06
N ALA A 10 -9.81 5.52 -6.40
CA ALA A 10 -8.53 5.28 -7.10
C ALA A 10 -7.47 4.63 -6.21
N ASP A 11 -7.45 4.99 -4.92
CA ASP A 11 -6.55 4.36 -3.95
C ASP A 11 -6.97 2.90 -3.70
N GLU A 12 -8.28 2.62 -3.64
CA GLU A 12 -8.80 1.26 -3.55
C GLU A 12 -8.40 0.42 -4.76
N ILE A 13 -8.65 0.91 -5.98
CA ILE A 13 -8.25 0.23 -7.22
C ILE A 13 -6.75 -0.02 -7.22
N LEU A 14 -5.94 1.00 -6.88
CA LEU A 14 -4.48 0.87 -6.78
C LEU A 14 -4.08 -0.28 -5.84
N ILE A 15 -4.68 -0.37 -4.65
CA ILE A 15 -4.36 -1.43 -3.69
C ILE A 15 -4.79 -2.80 -4.22
N ARG A 16 -5.99 -2.93 -4.77
CA ARG A 16 -6.52 -4.20 -5.31
C ARG A 16 -5.74 -4.69 -6.53
N THR A 17 -5.23 -3.77 -7.35
CA THR A 17 -4.36 -4.14 -8.46
C THR A 17 -2.98 -4.54 -7.94
N VAL A 18 -2.41 -3.80 -6.98
CA VAL A 18 -1.13 -4.16 -6.36
C VAL A 18 -1.21 -5.52 -5.66
N GLU A 19 -2.31 -5.84 -4.98
CA GLU A 19 -2.58 -7.14 -4.33
C GLU A 19 -2.49 -8.31 -5.31
N GLN A 20 -2.86 -8.12 -6.58
CA GLN A 20 -2.73 -9.14 -7.62
C GLN A 20 -1.29 -9.35 -8.11
N TYR A 21 -0.39 -8.43 -7.78
CA TYR A 21 1.01 -8.43 -8.21
C TYR A 21 1.95 -8.61 -7.00
N PRO A 22 2.14 -9.85 -6.50
CA PRO A 22 3.04 -10.13 -5.37
C PRO A 22 4.48 -9.67 -5.63
N CYS A 23 4.94 -9.65 -6.88
CA CYS A 23 6.24 -9.10 -7.25
C CYS A 23 6.47 -7.62 -6.86
N LEU A 24 5.43 -6.86 -6.48
CA LEU A 24 5.54 -5.47 -6.04
C LEU A 24 5.75 -5.31 -4.53
N TYR A 25 5.35 -6.29 -3.73
CA TYR A 25 5.34 -6.17 -2.26
C TYR A 25 5.94 -7.39 -1.54
N ASP A 26 6.00 -8.54 -2.19
CA ASP A 26 6.53 -9.79 -1.68
C ASP A 26 8.00 -9.92 -2.08
N HIS A 27 8.89 -9.89 -1.09
CA HIS A 27 10.33 -9.96 -1.31
C HIS A 27 10.84 -11.40 -1.49
N GLU A 28 10.04 -12.40 -1.12
CA GLU A 28 10.36 -13.83 -1.27
C GLU A 28 9.99 -14.32 -2.69
N HIS A 29 9.16 -13.57 -3.43
CA HIS A 29 8.80 -13.89 -4.81
C HIS A 29 10.01 -13.83 -5.75
N LYS A 30 10.15 -14.83 -6.62
CA LYS A 30 11.28 -14.91 -7.58
C LYS A 30 11.30 -13.70 -8.52
N ASP A 31 10.13 -13.31 -9.02
CA ASP A 31 9.95 -12.13 -9.88
C ASP A 31 10.12 -10.79 -9.16
N PHE A 32 10.24 -10.78 -7.83
CA PHE A 32 10.64 -9.56 -7.12
C PHE A 32 12.08 -9.18 -7.44
N LYS A 33 12.97 -10.07 -7.88
CA LYS A 33 14.31 -9.64 -8.32
C LYS A 33 14.27 -8.95 -9.68
N ASP A 34 13.33 -9.31 -10.54
CA ASP A 34 13.22 -8.77 -11.88
C ASP A 34 12.69 -7.33 -11.87
N PHE A 35 13.55 -6.41 -12.32
CA PHE A 35 13.22 -5.01 -12.46
C PHE A 35 12.17 -4.79 -13.56
N GLN A 36 12.32 -5.50 -14.70
CA GLN A 36 11.37 -5.41 -15.81
C GLN A 36 9.96 -5.83 -15.41
N ILE A 37 9.80 -6.95 -14.68
CA ILE A 37 8.48 -7.40 -14.22
C ILE A 37 7.83 -6.33 -13.33
N ARG A 38 8.58 -5.79 -12.37
CA ARG A 38 8.08 -4.74 -11.48
C ARG A 38 7.66 -3.49 -12.24
N GLU A 39 8.46 -3.04 -13.20
CA GLU A 39 8.07 -1.92 -14.07
C GLU A 39 6.82 -2.22 -14.89
N ASN A 40 6.71 -3.43 -15.43
CA ASN A 40 5.56 -3.82 -16.23
C ASN A 40 4.28 -3.82 -15.38
N CYS A 41 4.33 -4.37 -14.16
CA CYS A 41 3.21 -4.33 -13.22
C CYS A 41 2.82 -2.88 -12.86
N TRP A 42 3.79 -2.00 -12.62
CA TRP A 42 3.50 -0.58 -12.38
C TRP A 42 2.88 0.11 -13.60
N ASN A 43 3.31 -0.22 -14.81
CA ASN A 43 2.71 0.30 -16.05
C ASN A 43 1.28 -0.21 -16.22
N ASP A 44 1.02 -1.48 -15.94
CA ASP A 44 -0.32 -2.07 -16.00
C ASP A 44 -1.28 -1.40 -15.02
N ILE A 45 -0.85 -1.25 -13.76
CA ILE A 45 -1.57 -0.49 -12.72
C ILE A 45 -1.86 0.94 -13.18
N ALA A 46 -0.84 1.61 -13.73
CA ALA A 46 -0.96 2.98 -14.20
C ALA A 46 -1.96 3.09 -15.36
N SER A 47 -1.94 2.14 -16.28
CA SER A 47 -2.88 2.03 -17.40
C SER A 47 -4.32 1.83 -16.89
N ALA A 48 -4.53 0.92 -15.92
CA ALA A 48 -5.83 0.66 -15.32
C ALA A 48 -6.41 1.89 -14.59
N LEU A 49 -5.56 2.71 -13.97
CA LEU A 49 -5.94 3.95 -13.29
C LEU A 49 -6.02 5.16 -14.25
N GLY A 50 -5.57 5.03 -15.50
CA GLY A 50 -5.38 6.15 -16.42
C GLY A 50 -4.38 7.19 -15.89
N LYS A 51 -3.36 6.76 -15.14
CA LYS A 51 -2.35 7.62 -14.51
C LYS A 51 -0.95 7.24 -14.93
N ARG A 52 0.04 7.98 -14.44
CA ARG A 52 1.46 7.69 -14.64
C ARG A 52 1.95 6.69 -13.60
N PRO A 53 2.84 5.75 -13.95
CA PRO A 53 3.40 4.79 -12.99
C PRO A 53 4.10 5.47 -11.82
N ASP A 54 4.75 6.62 -12.05
CA ASP A 54 5.35 7.45 -10.99
C ASP A 54 4.33 7.94 -9.95
N GLU A 55 3.16 8.40 -10.41
CA GLU A 55 2.09 8.85 -9.52
C GLU A 55 1.55 7.67 -8.70
N CYS A 56 1.37 6.50 -9.32
CA CYS A 56 0.94 5.27 -8.64
C CYS A 56 1.95 4.81 -7.60
N LYS A 57 3.25 4.81 -7.92
CA LYS A 57 4.34 4.47 -6.99
C LYS A 57 4.37 5.42 -5.79
N SER A 58 4.29 6.73 -6.04
CA SER A 58 4.26 7.75 -4.98
C SER A 58 3.03 7.60 -4.09
N ARG A 59 1.86 7.34 -4.70
CA ARG A 59 0.61 7.13 -3.98
C ARG A 59 0.66 5.87 -3.11
N TRP A 60 1.08 4.74 -3.68
CA TRP A 60 1.27 3.49 -2.96
C TRP A 60 2.24 3.63 -1.79
N LYS A 61 3.37 4.31 -1.99
CA LYS A 61 4.33 4.61 -0.92
C LYS A 61 3.65 5.35 0.23
N ASN A 62 2.84 6.36 -0.07
CA ASN A 62 2.14 7.15 0.93
C ASN A 62 1.08 6.32 1.69
N ILE A 63 0.37 5.43 0.97
CA ILE A 63 -0.59 4.50 1.57
C ILE A 63 0.12 3.51 2.51
N ARG A 64 1.19 2.87 2.03
CA ARG A 64 1.97 1.91 2.82
C ARG A 64 2.59 2.57 4.06
N ASP A 65 3.11 3.78 3.93
CA ASP A 65 3.67 4.54 5.06
C ASP A 65 2.60 4.85 6.11
N ASN A 66 1.41 5.28 5.68
CA ASN A 66 0.28 5.50 6.59
C ASN A 66 -0.13 4.21 7.33
N PHE A 67 -0.18 3.08 6.61
CA PHE A 67 -0.48 1.76 7.18
C PHE A 67 0.58 1.35 8.22
N LEU A 68 1.87 1.47 7.90
CA LEU A 68 2.97 1.18 8.81
C LEU A 68 2.94 2.10 10.04
N LYS A 69 2.61 3.38 9.87
CA LYS A 69 2.46 4.34 10.97
C LYS A 69 1.32 3.94 11.89
N HIS A 70 0.18 3.52 11.35
CA HIS A 70 -0.93 2.98 12.14
C HIS A 70 -0.53 1.68 12.86
N LYS A 71 0.11 0.73 12.16
CA LYS A 71 0.59 -0.54 12.73
C LYS A 71 1.62 -0.34 13.84
N ARG A 72 2.56 0.59 13.68
CA ARG A 72 3.52 0.98 14.74
C ARG A 72 2.81 1.63 15.93
N LYS A 73 1.84 2.51 15.69
CA LYS A 73 1.07 3.15 16.77
C LYS A 73 0.26 2.13 17.58
N GLN A 74 -0.24 1.09 16.92
CA GLN A 74 -0.88 -0.07 17.57
C GLN A 74 0.13 -0.90 18.39
N LYS A 75 1.36 -1.12 17.87
CA LYS A 75 2.41 -1.89 18.58
C LYS A 75 3.08 -1.13 19.75
N ILE A 76 3.21 0.20 19.66
CA ILE A 76 3.97 1.02 20.62
C ILE A 76 3.05 1.61 21.73
N GLY A 77 1.73 1.55 21.55
CA GLY A 77 0.74 2.14 22.46
C GLY A 77 0.33 1.26 23.64
N THR A 78 1.26 0.86 24.51
CA THR A 78 0.95 0.53 25.90
C THR A 78 1.16 1.79 26.75
N GLY A 79 0.22 2.72 26.66
CA GLY A 79 0.29 3.97 27.42
C GLY A 79 -0.79 4.93 26.97
N SER A 80 -1.87 4.99 27.74
CA SER A 80 -2.97 5.95 27.67
C SER A 80 -4.15 5.58 26.75
N ALA A 81 -5.26 5.33 27.45
CA ALA A 81 -6.62 5.18 26.98
C ALA A 81 -7.02 6.27 25.97
N ALA A 82 -7.03 5.92 24.69
CA ALA A 82 -7.86 6.58 23.70
C ALA A 82 -8.36 5.50 22.73
N SER A 83 -9.46 4.87 23.16
CA SER A 83 -10.43 4.09 22.40
C SER A 83 -9.93 3.41 21.12
N ALA A 84 -9.91 2.07 21.18
CA ALA A 84 -9.86 1.13 20.08
C ALA A 84 -10.96 1.39 19.01
N LYS A 85 -10.82 2.50 18.26
CA LYS A 85 -11.59 2.71 17.04
C LYS A 85 -10.76 2.11 15.91
N PRO A 86 -11.33 1.20 15.11
CA PRO A 86 -10.65 0.78 13.89
C PRO A 86 -10.27 2.04 13.11
N PRO A 87 -9.07 2.10 12.53
CA PRO A 87 -8.68 3.25 11.73
C PRO A 87 -9.81 3.52 10.74
N LYS A 88 -10.32 4.77 10.73
CA LYS A 88 -11.44 5.22 9.90
C LYS A 88 -11.04 5.32 8.42
N TRP A 89 -10.17 4.43 7.99
CA TRP A 89 -9.47 4.42 6.74
C TRP A 89 -9.87 3.15 6.03
N ALA A 90 -10.83 3.28 5.10
CA ALA A 90 -11.37 2.15 4.34
C ALA A 90 -10.27 1.34 3.63
N LEU A 91 -9.17 2.01 3.24
CA LEU A 91 -7.99 1.38 2.64
C LEU A 91 -7.28 0.39 3.58
N PHE A 92 -7.45 0.52 4.90
CA PHE A 92 -6.80 -0.34 5.88
C PHE A 92 -7.25 -1.81 5.74
N GLU A 93 -8.51 -2.06 5.43
CA GLU A 93 -9.02 -3.43 5.21
C GLU A 93 -8.38 -4.06 3.98
N TYR A 94 -8.24 -3.28 2.90
CA TYR A 94 -7.56 -3.72 1.68
C TYR A 94 -6.05 -3.86 1.84
N LEU A 95 -5.42 -3.26 2.85
CA LEU A 95 -3.98 -3.39 3.10
C LEU A 95 -3.66 -4.57 4.02
N LYS A 96 -4.68 -5.28 4.52
CA LYS A 96 -4.50 -6.38 5.47
C LYS A 96 -3.77 -7.57 4.86
N PHE A 97 -3.80 -7.75 3.53
CA PHE A 97 -2.99 -8.77 2.86
C PHE A 97 -1.48 -8.56 3.08
N LEU A 98 -1.02 -7.32 3.23
CA LEU A 98 0.39 -7.01 3.54
C LEU A 98 0.83 -7.48 4.92
N ASP A 99 -0.11 -7.83 5.81
CA ASP A 99 0.22 -8.41 7.12
C ASP A 99 0.71 -9.86 6.99
N ASN A 100 0.20 -10.58 5.99
CA ASN A 100 0.54 -11.97 5.71
C ASN A 100 1.85 -12.11 4.92
N VAL A 101 2.26 -11.03 4.25
CA VAL A 101 3.50 -10.96 3.49
C VAL A 101 4.62 -10.63 4.48
N LYS A 102 5.62 -11.49 4.57
CA LYS A 102 6.84 -11.19 5.32
C LYS A 102 7.64 -10.11 4.59
N SER A 103 7.23 -8.86 4.75
CA SER A 103 8.12 -7.73 4.53
C SER A 103 9.17 -7.75 5.64
N GLU A 104 10.19 -8.59 5.49
CA GLU A 104 11.34 -8.62 6.37
C GLU A 104 12.01 -7.23 6.31
N ARG A 105 11.76 -6.47 7.36
CA ARG A 105 12.71 -5.48 7.87
C ARG A 105 13.13 -5.98 9.23
N GLN A 106 14.20 -6.75 9.27
CA GLN A 106 15.25 -6.60 10.29
C GLN A 106 16.59 -7.02 9.72
#